data_AF-M1FPM1-F1
#
_entry.id   AF-M1FPM1-F1
#
_cell.length_a   1.000
_cell.length_b   1.000
_cell.length_c   1.000
_cell.angle_alpha   90.00
_cell.angle_beta   90.00
_cell.angle_gamma   90.00
#
_symmetry.space_group_name_H-M   'P 1'
#
loop_
_entity.id
_entity.type
_entity.pdbx_description
1 polymer ?
#
loop_
_entity_poly.entity_id
_entity_poly.type
_entity_poly.pdbx_seq_one_letter_code
_entity_poly.pdbx_strand_id
1 'polypeptide(L)'
;MGFPSETRDAWISRRKSFVIASPEEERILRAKRCQDEGVRAGLRAAAIACVASAVPTLVGVRVIPWAKANLNYTAQALIISAASISAYFITADKTILECARKNAIYKKTT
;
A
#
# COMPACT_ATOMS: atom_id res chain seq x y z
N MET A 1 -34.51 26.74 -4.26
CA MET A 1 -34.33 25.52 -5.07
C MET A 1 -33.35 24.62 -4.33
N GLY A 2 -33.83 23.58 -3.67
CA GLY A 2 -33.05 22.56 -2.96
C GLY A 2 -33.94 21.34 -2.79
N PHE A 3 -33.42 20.18 -2.42
CA PHE A 3 -34.16 18.91 -2.20
C PHE A 3 -34.38 17.94 -3.39
N PRO A 4 -33.33 17.61 -4.18
CA PRO A 4 -33.28 16.31 -4.86
C PRO A 4 -32.17 15.36 -4.36
N SER A 5 -31.21 15.81 -3.54
CA SER A 5 -30.09 14.98 -3.07
C SER A 5 -30.43 14.14 -1.83
N GLU A 6 -31.03 14.74 -0.80
CA GLU A 6 -31.26 14.05 0.48
C GLU A 6 -32.26 12.89 0.38
N THR A 7 -33.30 13.01 -0.45
CA THR A 7 -34.28 11.94 -0.66
C THR A 7 -33.69 10.75 -1.40
N ARG A 8 -32.76 10.98 -2.32
CA ARG A 8 -31.95 9.94 -2.97
C ARG A 8 -31.04 9.24 -1.96
N ASP A 9 -30.35 9.99 -1.11
CA ASP A 9 -29.44 9.43 -0.12
C ASP A 9 -30.19 8.63 0.96
N ALA A 10 -31.36 9.10 1.39
CA ALA A 10 -32.23 8.36 2.30
C ALA A 10 -32.74 7.04 1.69
N TRP A 11 -33.07 7.03 0.39
CA TRP A 11 -33.50 5.83 -0.31
C TRP A 11 -32.35 4.84 -0.55
N ILE A 12 -31.14 5.33 -0.88
CA ILE A 12 -29.92 4.51 -0.99
C ILE A 12 -29.54 3.92 0.37
N SER A 13 -29.63 4.72 1.44
CA SER A 13 -29.33 4.30 2.81
C SER A 13 -30.33 3.24 3.30
N ARG A 14 -31.62 3.40 3.00
CA ARG A 14 -32.66 2.41 3.32
C ARG A 14 -32.53 1.11 2.50
N ARG A 15 -32.09 1.18 1.23
CA ARG A 15 -31.69 -0.02 0.47
C ARG A 15 -30.49 -0.73 1.11
N LYS A 16 -29.47 0.01 1.53
CA LYS A 16 -28.30 -0.54 2.22
C LYS A 16 -28.66 -1.19 3.57
N SER A 17 -29.64 -0.66 4.31
CA SER A 17 -30.05 -1.22 5.60
C SER A 17 -30.91 -2.49 5.48
N PHE A 18 -31.58 -2.70 4.34
CA PHE A 18 -32.37 -3.91 4.07
C PHE A 18 -31.57 -5.02 3.39
N VAL A 19 -30.37 -4.73 2.90
CA VAL A 19 -29.43 -5.75 2.43
C VAL A 19 -28.62 -6.17 3.65
N ILE A 20 -28.98 -7.32 4.24
CA ILE A 20 -28.07 -8.07 5.09
C ILE A 20 -26.83 -8.31 4.22
N ALA A 21 -25.74 -7.60 4.52
CA ALA A 21 -24.50 -7.71 3.74
C ALA A 21 -24.18 -9.20 3.64
N SER A 22 -24.15 -9.71 2.41
CA SER A 22 -23.76 -11.10 2.19
C SER A 22 -22.41 -11.31 2.88
N PRO A 23 -22.14 -12.46 3.51
CA PRO A 23 -20.83 -12.75 4.08
C PRO A 23 -19.68 -12.54 3.07
N GLU A 24 -19.96 -12.51 1.76
CA GLU A 24 -19.01 -12.09 0.73
C GLU A 24 -18.71 -10.59 0.68
N GLU A 25 -19.71 -9.72 0.78
CA GLU A 25 -19.50 -8.27 0.75
C GLU A 25 -18.69 -7.79 1.97
N GLU A 26 -18.97 -8.38 3.14
CA GLU A 26 -18.22 -8.08 4.35
C GLU A 26 -16.75 -8.55 4.23
N ARG A 27 -16.51 -9.70 3.61
CA ARG A 27 -15.15 -10.19 3.30
C ARG A 27 -14.42 -9.25 2.34
N ILE A 28 -15.09 -8.77 1.29
CA ILE A 28 -14.52 -7.82 0.33
C ILE A 28 -14.17 -6.51 1.04
N LEU A 29 -15.03 -5.99 1.90
CA LEU A 29 -14.77 -4.76 2.67
C LEU A 29 -13.57 -4.92 3.62
N ARG A 30 -13.47 -6.06 4.33
CA ARG A 30 -12.32 -6.37 5.19
C ARG A 30 -11.02 -6.53 4.39
N ALA A 31 -11.08 -7.19 3.23
CA ALA A 31 -9.94 -7.34 2.32
C ALA A 31 -9.44 -5.97 1.82
N LYS A 32 -10.35 -5.08 1.42
CA LYS A 32 -10.01 -3.71 1.00
C LYS A 32 -9.33 -2.91 2.11
N ARG A 33 -9.85 -2.96 3.34
CA ARG A 33 -9.19 -2.26 4.47
C ARG A 33 -7.76 -2.76 4.69
N CYS A 34 -7.56 -4.07 4.63
CA CYS A 34 -6.22 -4.61 4.75
C CYS A 34 -5.30 -4.18 3.59
N GLN A 35 -5.84 -4.15 2.37
CA GLN A 35 -5.09 -3.66 1.23
C GLN A 35 -4.66 -2.19 1.43
N ASP A 36 -5.56 -1.33 1.93
CA ASP A 36 -5.25 0.07 2.22
C ASP A 36 -4.18 0.22 3.32
N GLU A 37 -4.24 -0.62 4.35
CA GLU A 37 -3.21 -0.69 5.40
C GLU A 37 -1.85 -1.11 4.82
N GLY A 38 -1.83 -2.09 3.92
CA GLY A 38 -0.62 -2.55 3.28
C GLY A 38 -0.04 -1.57 2.28
N VAL A 39 -0.87 -0.86 1.52
CA VAL A 39 -0.45 0.25 0.66
C VAL A 39 0.18 1.35 1.50
N ARG A 40 -0.44 1.72 2.63
CA ARG A 40 0.09 2.76 3.53
C ARG A 40 1.42 2.35 4.17
N ALA A 41 1.53 1.11 4.64
CA ALA A 41 2.77 0.60 5.22
C ALA A 41 3.87 0.47 4.16
N GLY A 42 3.53 -0.06 2.99
CA GLY A 42 4.40 -0.15 1.82
C GLY A 42 4.94 1.21 1.40
N LEU A 43 4.08 2.23 1.31
CA LEU A 43 4.51 3.57 0.91
C LEU A 43 5.50 4.18 1.91
N ARG A 44 5.27 3.99 3.22
CA ARG A 44 6.21 4.45 4.26
C ARG A 44 7.56 3.75 4.13
N ALA A 45 7.56 2.43 3.95
CA ALA A 45 8.78 1.66 3.74
C ALA A 45 9.52 2.09 2.46
N ALA A 46 8.80 2.31 1.37
CA ALA A 46 9.34 2.78 0.10
C ALA A 46 9.99 4.15 0.23
N ALA A 47 9.35 5.08 0.96
CA ALA A 47 9.91 6.40 1.22
C ALA A 47 11.23 6.32 2.01
N ILE A 48 11.27 5.50 3.06
CA ILE A 48 12.47 5.26 3.86
C ILE A 48 13.57 4.63 2.99
N ALA A 49 13.24 3.60 2.21
CA ALA A 49 14.19 2.93 1.32
C ALA A 49 14.71 3.85 0.22
N CYS A 50 13.86 4.75 -0.30
CA CYS A 50 14.26 5.76 -1.28
C CYS A 50 15.31 6.70 -0.68
N VAL A 51 15.10 7.24 0.52
CA VAL A 51 16.09 8.09 1.20
C VAL A 51 17.36 7.30 1.53
N ALA A 52 17.19 6.10 2.09
CA ALA A 52 18.29 5.23 2.50
C ALA A 52 19.16 4.75 1.32
N SER A 53 18.60 4.65 0.11
CA SER A 53 19.36 4.29 -1.10
C SER A 53 19.86 5.52 -1.85
N ALA A 54 19.10 6.62 -1.91
CA ALA A 54 19.49 7.83 -2.62
C ALA A 54 20.72 8.50 -2.01
N VAL A 55 20.79 8.59 -0.68
CA VAL A 55 21.93 9.24 0.00
C VAL A 55 23.25 8.51 -0.31
N PRO A 56 23.39 7.19 -0.09
CA PRO A 56 24.61 6.46 -0.46
C PRO A 56 24.90 6.49 -1.96
N THR A 57 23.87 6.44 -2.82
CA THR A 57 24.07 6.46 -4.28
C THR A 57 24.69 7.78 -4.73
N LEU A 58 24.16 8.91 -4.24
CA LEU A 58 24.64 10.25 -4.57
C LEU A 58 26.01 10.56 -3.92
N VAL A 59 26.23 10.09 -2.69
CA VAL A 59 27.53 10.23 -2.02
C VAL A 59 28.59 9.37 -2.74
N GLY A 60 28.25 8.15 -3.12
CA GLY A 60 29.15 7.22 -3.80
C GLY A 60 29.71 7.81 -5.09
N VAL A 61 28.89 8.40 -5.95
CA VAL A 61 29.36 9.04 -7.20
C VAL A 61 30.14 10.34 -6.99
N ARG A 62 30.12 10.92 -5.79
CA ARG A 62 30.94 12.10 -5.45
C ARG A 62 32.26 11.75 -4.79
N VAL A 63 32.28 10.71 -3.96
CA VAL A 63 33.45 10.35 -3.13
C VAL A 63 34.29 9.25 -3.78
N ILE A 64 33.66 8.33 -4.54
CA ILE A 64 34.34 7.17 -5.12
C ILE A 64 34.64 7.44 -6.61
N PRO A 65 35.92 7.55 -7.02
CA PRO A 65 36.30 7.85 -8.40
C PRO A 65 35.79 6.81 -9.41
N TRP A 66 35.82 5.53 -9.01
CA TRP A 66 35.29 4.44 -9.83
C TRP A 66 33.79 4.57 -10.08
N ALA A 67 33.01 4.91 -9.05
CA ALA A 67 31.57 5.10 -9.19
C ALA A 67 31.26 6.34 -10.04
N LYS A 68 32.03 7.43 -9.91
CA LYS A 68 31.89 8.61 -10.76
C LYS A 68 32.17 8.30 -12.24
N ALA A 69 33.15 7.44 -12.52
CA ALA A 69 33.53 7.09 -13.88
C ALA A 69 32.60 6.06 -14.55
N ASN A 70 31.98 5.16 -13.76
CA ASN A 70 31.22 4.03 -14.30
C ASN A 70 29.70 4.07 -14.04
N LEU A 71 29.22 4.91 -13.11
CA LEU A 71 27.81 4.96 -12.73
C LEU A 71 27.09 6.15 -13.36
N ASN A 72 26.35 5.89 -14.45
CA ASN A 72 25.55 6.90 -15.13
C ASN A 72 24.27 7.29 -14.35
N TYR A 73 23.61 8.38 -14.75
CA TYR A 73 22.38 8.85 -14.10
C TYR A 73 21.24 7.82 -14.15
N THR A 74 21.17 7.04 -15.22
CA THR A 74 20.18 5.96 -15.36
C THR A 74 20.38 4.87 -14.32
N ALA A 75 21.63 4.46 -14.06
CA ALA A 75 21.97 3.44 -13.09
C ALA A 75 21.69 3.93 -11.66
N GLN A 76 21.96 5.20 -11.35
CA GLN A 76 21.59 5.80 -10.08
C GLN A 76 20.07 5.77 -9.86
N ALA A 77 19.30 6.19 -10.87
CA ALA A 77 17.84 6.16 -10.82
C ALA A 77 17.30 4.72 -10.67
N LEU A 78 17.92 3.75 -11.36
CA LEU A 78 17.56 2.35 -11.29
C LEU A 78 17.78 1.76 -9.89
N ILE A 79 18.92 2.06 -9.26
CA ILE A 79 19.23 1.59 -7.90
C ILE A 79 18.18 2.12 -6.90
N ILE A 80 17.88 3.43 -6.95
CA ILE A 80 16.94 4.06 -6.02
C ILE A 80 15.51 3.54 -6.24
N SER A 81 15.07 3.47 -7.50
CA SER A 81 13.73 2.97 -7.83
C SER A 81 13.57 1.49 -7.46
N ALA A 82 14.54 0.64 -7.77
CA ALA A 82 14.50 -0.78 -7.40
C ALA A 82 14.43 -0.98 -5.88
N ALA A 83 15.21 -0.21 -5.10
CA ALA A 83 15.15 -0.26 -3.64
C ALA A 83 13.78 0.18 -3.10
N SER A 84 13.20 1.25 -3.64
CA SER A 84 11.88 1.73 -3.21
C SER A 84 10.75 0.75 -3.55
N ILE A 85 10.77 0.17 -4.76
CA ILE A 85 9.74 -0.76 -5.24
C ILE A 85 9.80 -2.05 -4.44
N SER A 86 11.00 -2.61 -4.24
CA SER A 86 11.17 -3.82 -3.43
C SER A 86 10.70 -3.61 -1.99
N ALA A 87 11.05 -2.49 -1.36
CA ALA A 87 10.61 -2.18 -0.01
C ALA A 87 9.08 -2.02 0.12
N TYR A 88 8.44 -1.43 -0.90
CA TYR A 88 6.99 -1.34 -0.98
C TYR A 88 6.36 -2.73 -0.97
N PHE A 89 6.74 -3.59 -1.92
CA PHE A 89 6.12 -4.90 -2.10
C PHE A 89 6.36 -5.82 -0.91
N ILE A 90 7.58 -5.86 -0.38
CA ILE A 90 7.89 -6.68 0.81
C ILE A 90 6.99 -6.28 1.99
N THR A 91 6.85 -4.98 2.25
CA THR A 91 6.07 -4.50 3.39
C THR A 91 4.57 -4.66 3.15
N ALA A 92 4.09 -4.34 1.95
CA ALA A 92 2.70 -4.54 1.56
C ALA A 92 2.31 -6.03 1.68
N ASP A 93 3.12 -6.94 1.17
CA ASP A 93 2.85 -8.38 1.23
C ASP A 93 2.82 -8.88 2.68
N LYS A 94 3.76 -8.42 3.52
CA LYS A 94 3.79 -8.79 4.94
C LYS A 94 2.52 -8.38 5.66
N THR A 95 2.09 -7.12 5.48
CA THR A 95 0.86 -6.62 6.12
C THR A 95 -0.40 -7.31 5.60
N ILE A 96 -0.49 -7.55 4.29
CA ILE A 96 -1.63 -8.25 3.69
C ILE A 96 -1.72 -9.69 4.21
N LEU A 97 -0.59 -10.39 4.30
CA LEU A 97 -0.51 -11.75 4.81
C LEU A 97 -0.89 -11.81 6.30
N GLU A 98 -0.45 -10.85 7.10
CA GLU A 98 -0.81 -10.75 8.52
C GLU A 98 -2.31 -10.54 8.71
N CYS A 99 -2.95 -9.66 7.92
CA CYS A 99 -4.41 -9.53 7.98
C CYS A 99 -5.12 -10.82 7.54
N ALA A 100 -4.64 -11.46 6.46
CA ALA A 100 -5.24 -12.70 5.96
C ALA A 100 -5.17 -13.79 7.03
N ARG A 101 -4.04 -13.89 7.75
CA ARG A 101 -3.86 -14.82 8.86
C ARG A 101 -4.81 -14.50 10.02
N LYS A 102 -4.96 -13.24 10.41
CA LYS A 102 -5.93 -12.83 11.44
C LYS A 102 -7.35 -13.25 11.05
N ASN A 103 -7.76 -12.96 9.81
CA ASN A 103 -9.08 -13.32 9.29
C ASN A 103 -9.33 -14.84 9.23
N ALA A 104 -8.30 -15.65 8.96
CA ALA A 104 -8.39 -17.10 8.94
C ALA A 104 -8.57 -17.70 10.36
N ILE A 105 -7.91 -17.12 11.38
CA ILE A 105 -8.01 -17.59 12.78
C ILE A 105 -9.41 -17.35 13.33
N TYR A 106 -10.00 -16.17 13.10
CA TYR A 106 -11.38 -15.87 13.52
C TYR A 106 -12.41 -16.84 12.95
N LYS A 107 -12.18 -17.37 11.74
CA LYS A 107 -13.02 -18.39 11.10
C LYS A 107 -12.89 -19.77 11.75
N LYS A 108 -11.77 -20.08 12.41
CA LYS A 108 -11.54 -21.39 13.06
C LYS A 108 -12.14 -21.45 14.47
N THR A 109 -12.29 -20.31 15.13
CA THR A 109 -12.82 -20.19 16.50
C THR A 109 -14.34 -19.96 16.56
N THR A 110 -15.00 -19.80 15.42
CA THR A 110 -16.46 -19.74 15.28
C THR A 110 -16.93 -21.05 14.66
#